data_AF-A0A948Z5X3-F1
#
_entry.id   AF-A0A948Z5X3-F1
#
_cell.length_a   1.000
_cell.length_b   1.000
_cell.length_c   1.000
_cell.angle_alpha   90.00
_cell.angle_beta   90.00
_cell.angle_gamma   90.00
#
_symmetry.space_group_name_H-M   'P 1'
#
loop_
_entity.id
_entity.type
_entity.pdbx_description
1 polymer ?
#
loop_
_entity_poly.entity_id
_entity_poly.type
_entity_poly.pdbx_seq_one_letter_code
_entity_poly.pdbx_strand_id
1 'polypeptide(L)'
;KFFVGGGQIHTIDLIPRRDTLTVMTLGKGATLPVLFEHIDNNPNIQRCLPKNWRSRIVEGSAGSLSVPVTSAKNAVSDGIACLGGHVFGAQLINGGLYTNLWAAELLAKAIKKRGFQKDGLESLYFAKLKKKLYFQNLIGKTIYMLTDSFLLPSTGISYFLLSKFVKEKKLEPEKRILTRFAWDILIGKEPFSRSFVRFFRGD
;
A
#
# COMPACT_ATOMS: atom_id res chain seq x y z
N LYS A 1 -1.37 14.13 1.15
CA LYS A 1 -2.47 13.25 1.57
C LYS A 1 -3.50 14.10 2.30
N PHE A 2 -4.73 14.12 1.80
CA PHE A 2 -5.87 14.80 2.40
C PHE A 2 -6.78 13.73 3.00
N PHE A 3 -7.00 13.79 4.31
CA PHE A 3 -8.05 13.01 4.96
C PHE A 3 -9.35 13.76 4.75
N VAL A 4 -10.25 13.18 3.95
CA VAL A 4 -11.51 13.83 3.55
C VAL A 4 -12.69 13.42 4.42
N GLY A 5 -12.51 12.45 5.33
CA GLY A 5 -13.34 12.18 6.51
C GLY A 5 -14.87 12.17 6.32
N GLY A 6 -15.50 11.01 6.50
CA GLY A 6 -16.97 10.87 6.53
C GLY A 6 -17.59 10.71 5.13
N GLY A 7 -17.76 9.46 4.70
CA GLY A 7 -18.41 9.14 3.43
C GLY A 7 -17.79 7.95 2.71
N GLN A 8 -18.07 7.85 1.41
CA GLN A 8 -17.56 6.78 0.53
C GLN A 8 -16.05 6.87 0.27
N ILE A 9 -15.44 8.05 0.39
CA ILE A 9 -14.00 8.27 0.24
C ILE A 9 -13.36 8.59 1.59
N HIS A 10 -12.30 7.87 1.95
CA HIS A 10 -11.57 8.08 3.20
C HIS A 10 -10.37 9.01 3.01
N THR A 11 -9.66 8.88 1.89
CA THR A 11 -8.44 9.63 1.63
C THR A 11 -8.29 10.03 0.18
N ILE A 12 -7.68 11.19 -0.06
CA ILE A 12 -7.18 11.64 -1.35
C ILE A 12 -5.66 11.82 -1.28
N ASP A 13 -4.94 11.09 -2.10
CA ASP A 13 -3.49 11.13 -2.19
C ASP A 13 -3.06 11.93 -3.43
N LEU A 14 -2.20 12.93 -3.19
CA LEU A 14 -1.47 13.66 -4.22
C LEU A 14 -0.02 13.17 -4.17
N ILE A 15 0.42 12.45 -5.20
CA ILE A 15 1.74 11.84 -5.28
C ILE A 15 2.49 12.50 -6.44
N PRO A 16 3.35 13.49 -6.17
CA PRO A 16 4.13 14.15 -7.22
C PRO A 16 5.16 13.19 -7.81
N ARG A 17 5.34 13.25 -9.13
CA ARG A 17 6.43 12.66 -9.91
C ARG A 17 7.20 13.78 -10.62
N ARG A 18 8.18 13.42 -11.46
CA ARG A 18 9.09 14.39 -12.09
C ARG A 18 8.34 15.45 -12.92
N ASP A 19 7.35 15.03 -13.67
CA ASP A 19 6.59 15.83 -14.64
C ASP A 19 5.06 15.62 -14.55
N THR A 20 4.64 14.71 -13.67
CA THR A 20 3.25 14.27 -13.52
C THR A 20 2.85 14.31 -12.05
N LEU A 21 1.54 14.42 -11.80
CA LEU A 21 0.95 14.32 -10.46
C LEU A 21 -0.07 13.20 -10.49
N THR A 22 0.15 12.16 -9.69
CA THR A 22 -0.87 11.12 -9.49
C THR A 22 -1.84 11.59 -8.42
N VAL A 23 -3.13 11.58 -8.75
CA VAL A 23 -4.22 11.85 -7.82
C VAL A 23 -5.01 10.56 -7.63
N MET A 24 -5.17 10.11 -6.39
CA MET A 24 -5.83 8.85 -6.07
C MET A 24 -6.81 9.02 -4.92
N THR A 25 -7.99 8.42 -5.04
CA THR A 25 -8.93 8.25 -3.93
C THR A 25 -8.94 6.81 -3.44
N LEU A 26 -9.07 6.64 -2.12
CA LEU A 26 -9.32 5.36 -1.49
C LEU A 26 -10.61 5.41 -0.70
N GLY A 27 -11.50 4.45 -0.95
CA GLY A 27 -12.77 4.33 -0.25
C GLY A 27 -13.77 3.41 -0.95
N LYS A 28 -14.87 3.09 -0.25
CA LYS A 28 -15.94 2.23 -0.76
C LYS A 28 -16.73 2.95 -1.85
N GLY A 29 -16.60 2.50 -3.10
CA GLY A 29 -17.25 3.15 -4.25
C GLY A 29 -16.39 4.25 -4.88
N ALA A 30 -15.08 4.29 -4.60
CA ALA A 30 -14.15 5.17 -5.27
C ALA A 30 -14.15 4.93 -6.79
N THR A 31 -14.75 5.87 -7.53
CA THR A 31 -14.76 5.90 -8.99
C THR A 31 -14.14 7.21 -9.47
N LEU A 32 -13.74 7.28 -10.75
CA LEU A 32 -13.22 8.52 -11.33
C LEU A 32 -14.20 9.70 -11.20
N PRO A 33 -15.52 9.56 -11.46
CA PRO A 33 -16.48 10.63 -11.22
C PRO A 33 -16.48 11.13 -9.77
N VAL A 34 -16.49 10.20 -8.79
CA VAL A 34 -16.47 10.53 -7.36
C VAL A 34 -15.17 11.25 -6.97
N LEU A 35 -14.02 10.83 -7.53
CA LEU A 35 -12.76 11.54 -7.34
C LEU A 35 -12.84 12.97 -7.87
N PHE A 36 -13.37 13.15 -9.08
CA PHE A 36 -13.47 14.46 -9.70
C PHE A 36 -14.40 15.39 -8.93
N GLU A 37 -15.54 14.88 -8.46
CA GLU A 37 -16.45 15.61 -7.59
C GLU A 37 -15.76 16.07 -6.30
N HIS A 38 -14.99 15.19 -5.65
CA HIS A 38 -14.24 15.59 -4.45
C HIS A 38 -13.13 16.61 -4.73
N ILE A 39 -12.47 16.54 -5.90
CA ILE A 39 -11.49 17.57 -6.30
C ILE A 39 -12.21 18.91 -6.50
N ASP A 40 -13.33 18.92 -7.23
CA ASP A 40 -14.06 20.13 -7.56
C ASP A 40 -14.65 20.81 -6.33
N ASN A 41 -15.07 20.02 -5.34
CA ASN A 41 -15.67 20.53 -4.10
C ASN A 41 -14.63 20.85 -3.01
N ASN A 42 -13.33 20.65 -3.26
CA ASN A 42 -12.29 20.89 -2.26
C ASN A 42 -11.27 21.96 -2.72
N PRO A 43 -11.41 23.22 -2.29
CA PRO A 43 -10.52 24.31 -2.66
C PRO A 43 -9.05 24.07 -2.31
N ASN A 44 -8.77 23.32 -1.26
CA ASN A 44 -7.39 23.00 -0.86
C ASN A 44 -6.72 22.04 -1.85
N ILE A 45 -7.47 21.09 -2.40
CA ILE A 45 -6.97 20.18 -3.43
C ILE A 45 -6.80 20.92 -4.74
N GLN A 46 -7.78 21.75 -5.13
CA GLN A 46 -7.69 22.55 -6.36
C GLN A 46 -6.46 23.45 -6.40
N ARG A 47 -6.07 24.04 -5.26
CA ARG A 47 -4.84 24.87 -5.16
C ARG A 47 -3.56 24.09 -5.48
N CYS A 48 -3.57 22.77 -5.34
CA CYS A 48 -2.45 21.90 -5.67
C CYS A 48 -2.46 21.44 -7.14
N LEU A 49 -3.52 21.74 -7.89
CA LEU A 49 -3.73 21.30 -9.26
C LEU A 49 -3.58 22.46 -10.26
N PRO A 50 -3.15 22.20 -11.51
CA PRO A 50 -3.17 23.21 -12.56
C PRO A 50 -4.62 23.63 -12.88
N LYS A 51 -4.82 24.88 -13.29
CA LYS A 51 -6.15 25.46 -13.59
C LYS A 51 -7.00 24.63 -14.58
N ASN A 52 -6.35 23.90 -15.49
CA ASN A 52 -7.00 23.03 -16.48
C ASN A 52 -6.69 21.54 -16.26
N TRP A 53 -6.62 21.09 -15.01
CA TRP A 53 -6.21 19.72 -14.67
C TRP A 53 -7.03 18.63 -15.39
N ARG A 54 -8.34 18.82 -15.60
CA ARG A 54 -9.21 17.84 -16.30
C ARG A 54 -8.76 17.56 -17.74
N SER A 55 -8.30 18.58 -18.47
CA SER A 55 -7.80 18.41 -19.83
C SER A 55 -6.35 17.89 -19.88
N ARG A 56 -5.72 17.69 -18.72
CA ARG A 56 -4.34 17.18 -18.57
C ARG A 56 -4.32 15.77 -17.98
N ILE A 57 -5.47 15.11 -17.87
CA ILE A 57 -5.54 13.71 -17.45
C ILE A 57 -5.03 12.86 -18.61
N VAL A 58 -3.86 12.26 -18.44
CA VAL A 58 -3.24 11.39 -19.46
C VAL A 58 -3.73 9.95 -19.30
N GLU A 59 -3.96 9.52 -18.06
CA GLU A 59 -4.42 8.18 -17.72
C GLU A 59 -5.38 8.24 -16.51
N GLY A 60 -6.41 7.40 -16.52
CA GLY A 60 -7.33 7.26 -15.40
C GLY A 60 -7.84 5.82 -15.32
N SER A 61 -7.84 5.25 -14.12
CA SER A 61 -8.48 3.97 -13.87
C SER A 61 -9.25 4.00 -12.55
N ALA A 62 -10.36 3.29 -12.52
CA ALA A 62 -11.09 2.97 -11.31
C ALA A 62 -11.08 1.44 -11.17
N GLY A 63 -10.62 0.95 -10.02
CA GLY A 63 -10.54 -0.48 -9.73
C GLY A 63 -11.21 -0.79 -8.41
N SER A 64 -12.04 -1.84 -8.38
CA SER A 64 -12.49 -2.40 -7.12
C SER A 64 -11.39 -3.26 -6.52
N LEU A 65 -10.98 -2.95 -5.29
CA LEU A 65 -10.07 -3.78 -4.50
C LEU A 65 -10.83 -4.93 -3.81
N SER A 66 -11.93 -5.44 -4.35
CA SER A 66 -12.72 -6.51 -3.72
C SER A 66 -12.17 -7.93 -3.95
N VAL A 67 -11.02 -8.10 -4.60
CA VAL A 67 -10.41 -9.42 -4.83
C VAL A 67 -9.71 -9.92 -3.56
N PRO A 68 -10.14 -11.04 -2.95
CA PRO A 68 -9.50 -11.54 -1.74
C PRO A 68 -8.02 -11.84 -1.95
N VAL A 69 -7.23 -11.66 -0.89
CA VAL A 69 -5.87 -12.18 -0.80
C VAL A 69 -5.86 -13.66 -1.19
N THR A 70 -4.99 -14.04 -2.13
CA THR A 70 -4.77 -15.42 -2.58
C THR A 70 -6.02 -16.09 -3.19
N SER A 71 -6.82 -15.31 -3.91
CA SER A 71 -7.99 -15.80 -4.67
C SER A 71 -7.63 -16.85 -5.74
N ALA A 72 -6.39 -16.84 -6.26
CA ALA A 72 -5.91 -17.90 -7.12
C ALA A 72 -5.83 -19.24 -6.36
N LYS A 73 -6.63 -20.22 -6.81
CA LYS A 73 -6.59 -21.60 -6.29
C LYS A 73 -5.41 -22.38 -6.86
N ASN A 74 -5.09 -22.15 -8.13
CA ASN A 74 -3.95 -22.71 -8.84
C ASN A 74 -3.24 -21.57 -9.56
N ALA A 75 -1.96 -21.34 -9.28
CA ALA A 75 -1.16 -20.34 -9.97
C ALA A 75 0.06 -20.95 -10.68
N VAL A 76 0.16 -22.28 -10.72
CA VAL A 76 1.27 -23.00 -11.33
C VAL A 76 0.77 -24.28 -12.04
N SER A 77 1.49 -24.66 -13.07
CA SER A 77 1.39 -25.92 -13.81
C SER A 77 2.78 -26.28 -14.33
N ASP A 78 2.91 -27.44 -14.98
CA ASP A 78 4.15 -27.77 -15.70
C ASP A 78 4.41 -26.71 -16.78
N GLY A 79 5.60 -26.10 -16.74
CA GLY A 79 5.99 -25.04 -17.67
C GLY A 79 5.37 -23.66 -17.42
N ILE A 80 4.44 -23.52 -16.46
CA ILE A 80 3.66 -22.29 -16.27
C ILE A 80 3.65 -21.87 -14.80
N ALA A 81 3.94 -20.58 -14.54
CA ALA A 81 3.73 -19.95 -13.25
C ALA A 81 3.18 -18.53 -13.45
N CYS A 82 2.10 -18.20 -12.77
CA CYS A 82 1.52 -16.87 -12.80
C CYS A 82 2.27 -15.95 -11.84
N LEU A 83 2.82 -14.85 -12.34
CA LEU A 83 3.47 -13.80 -11.53
C LEU A 83 2.52 -12.61 -11.34
N GLY A 84 2.57 -11.98 -10.17
CA GLY A 84 2.02 -10.64 -9.99
C GLY A 84 1.01 -10.49 -8.85
N GLY A 85 0.99 -9.32 -8.21
CA GLY A 85 0.10 -9.00 -7.09
C GLY A 85 -1.41 -9.13 -7.36
N HIS A 86 -1.84 -9.14 -8.63
CA HIS A 86 -3.23 -9.35 -9.05
C HIS A 86 -3.70 -10.81 -8.93
N VAL A 87 -2.78 -11.78 -9.03
CA VAL A 87 -3.07 -13.22 -8.84
C VAL A 87 -3.15 -13.57 -7.36
N PHE A 88 -2.40 -12.84 -6.52
CA PHE A 88 -2.23 -13.16 -5.11
C PHE A 88 -2.91 -12.19 -4.14
N GLY A 89 -3.55 -11.13 -4.64
CA GLY A 89 -4.39 -10.22 -3.86
C GLY A 89 -3.67 -9.58 -2.66
N ALA A 90 -2.45 -9.08 -2.83
CA ALA A 90 -1.69 -8.45 -1.75
C ALA A 90 -2.10 -6.99 -1.52
N GLN A 91 -3.33 -6.77 -1.06
CA GLN A 91 -3.96 -5.44 -1.10
C GLN A 91 -3.55 -4.52 0.05
N LEU A 92 -3.21 -5.07 1.21
CA LEU A 92 -2.78 -4.27 2.35
C LEU A 92 -1.27 -4.18 2.45
N ILE A 93 -0.55 -5.03 1.70
CA ILE A 93 0.92 -5.01 1.68
C ILE A 93 1.37 -3.83 0.84
N ASN A 94 2.14 -2.94 1.47
CA ASN A 94 2.92 -1.84 0.89
C ASN A 94 3.35 -2.02 -0.57
N GLY A 95 2.44 -1.65 -1.48
CA GLY A 95 2.64 -1.65 -2.93
C GLY A 95 2.77 -3.05 -3.56
N GLY A 96 2.12 -3.25 -4.70
CA GLY A 96 2.30 -4.47 -5.51
C GLY A 96 3.78 -4.78 -5.87
N LEU A 97 4.68 -3.81 -5.73
CA LEU A 97 6.11 -3.93 -6.00
C LEU A 97 6.80 -5.04 -5.17
N TYR A 98 6.69 -5.02 -3.84
CA TYR A 98 7.36 -6.03 -3.00
C TYR A 98 6.78 -7.43 -3.20
N THR A 99 5.47 -7.52 -3.43
CA THR A 99 4.81 -8.77 -3.79
C THR A 99 5.40 -9.34 -5.08
N ASN A 100 5.59 -8.51 -6.11
CA ASN A 100 6.19 -8.93 -7.37
C ASN A 100 7.66 -9.34 -7.20
N LEU A 101 8.45 -8.60 -6.41
CA LEU A 101 9.85 -8.94 -6.14
C LEU A 101 9.99 -10.28 -5.42
N TRP A 102 9.21 -10.53 -4.37
CA TRP A 102 9.22 -11.82 -3.68
C TRP A 102 8.73 -12.96 -4.56
N ALA A 103 7.71 -12.70 -5.39
CA ALA A 103 7.22 -13.69 -6.32
C ALA A 103 8.31 -14.08 -7.32
N ALA A 104 8.98 -13.11 -7.92
CA ALA A 104 10.09 -13.33 -8.85
C ALA A 104 11.24 -14.09 -8.19
N GLU A 105 11.64 -13.69 -6.98
CA GLU A 105 12.72 -14.36 -6.23
C GLU A 105 12.39 -15.82 -5.92
N LEU A 106 11.18 -16.09 -5.43
CA LEU A 106 10.74 -17.44 -5.09
C LEU A 106 10.59 -18.32 -6.34
N LEU A 107 10.07 -17.76 -7.44
CA LEU A 107 9.94 -18.47 -8.70
C LEU A 107 11.30 -18.85 -9.27
N ALA A 108 12.25 -17.91 -9.30
CA ALA A 108 13.62 -18.19 -9.75
C ALA A 108 14.28 -19.28 -8.91
N LYS A 109 14.09 -19.28 -7.59
CA LYS A 109 14.58 -20.35 -6.71
C LYS A 109 13.92 -21.70 -6.96
N ALA A 110 12.61 -21.71 -7.25
CA ALA A 110 11.88 -22.94 -7.58
C ALA A 110 12.40 -23.54 -8.89
N ILE A 111 12.51 -22.73 -9.94
CA ILE A 111 13.03 -23.14 -11.25
C ILE A 111 14.46 -23.67 -11.13
N LYS A 112 15.34 -22.95 -10.42
CA LYS A 112 16.73 -23.38 -10.22
C LYS A 112 16.83 -24.75 -9.53
N LYS A 113 15.92 -25.07 -8.61
CA LYS A 113 16.01 -26.29 -7.78
C LYS A 113 15.25 -27.49 -8.35
N ARG A 114 14.13 -27.27 -9.02
CA ARG A 114 13.21 -28.33 -9.46
C ARG A 114 12.81 -28.23 -10.94
N GLY A 115 13.42 -27.30 -11.68
CA GLY A 115 13.01 -27.00 -13.06
C GLY A 115 11.58 -26.46 -13.11
N PHE A 116 10.91 -26.69 -14.23
CA PHE A 116 9.57 -26.18 -14.51
C PHE A 116 8.44 -27.14 -14.11
N GLN A 117 8.73 -28.09 -13.22
CA GLN A 117 7.76 -29.09 -12.76
C GLN A 117 6.77 -28.48 -11.78
N LYS A 118 5.49 -28.77 -11.97
CA LYS A 118 4.38 -28.28 -11.15
C LYS A 118 4.63 -28.44 -9.66
N ASP A 119 5.03 -29.62 -9.21
CA ASP A 119 5.25 -29.90 -7.78
C ASP A 119 6.37 -29.04 -7.17
N GLY A 120 7.40 -28.76 -7.97
CA GLY A 120 8.49 -27.85 -7.60
C GLY A 120 8.03 -26.41 -7.49
N LEU A 121 7.27 -25.93 -8.47
CA LEU A 121 6.69 -24.60 -8.51
C LEU A 121 5.65 -24.40 -7.40
N GLU A 122 4.84 -25.41 -7.11
CA GLU A 122 3.83 -25.39 -6.07
C GLU A 122 4.48 -25.27 -4.68
N SER A 123 5.42 -26.16 -4.37
CA SER A 123 6.01 -26.25 -3.02
C SER A 123 7.05 -25.15 -2.72
N LEU A 124 7.83 -24.71 -3.72
CA LEU A 124 8.92 -23.75 -3.51
C LEU A 124 8.55 -22.32 -3.86
N TYR A 125 7.59 -22.12 -4.77
CA TYR A 125 7.13 -20.80 -5.17
C TYR A 125 5.73 -20.49 -4.60
N PHE A 126 4.68 -21.17 -5.07
CA PHE A 126 3.29 -20.80 -4.79
C PHE A 126 2.95 -20.86 -3.30
N ALA A 127 3.20 -22.00 -2.64
CA ALA A 127 2.91 -22.19 -1.21
C ALA A 127 3.68 -21.22 -0.31
N LYS A 128 4.95 -20.96 -0.63
CA LYS A 128 5.79 -20.03 0.14
C LYS A 128 5.35 -18.58 -0.04
N LEU A 129 5.04 -18.19 -1.26
CA LEU A 129 4.51 -16.87 -1.56
C LEU A 129 3.18 -16.67 -0.84
N LYS A 130 2.25 -17.62 -0.95
CA LYS A 130 0.95 -17.60 -0.27
C LYS A 130 1.10 -17.37 1.24
N LYS A 131 1.96 -18.14 1.91
CA LYS A 131 2.24 -17.97 3.35
C LYS A 131 2.77 -16.58 3.69
N LYS A 132 3.71 -16.07 2.89
CA LYS A 132 4.31 -14.75 3.09
C LYS A 132 3.26 -13.64 2.93
N LEU A 133 2.42 -13.72 1.91
CA LEU A 133 1.38 -12.73 1.65
C LEU A 133 0.26 -12.78 2.68
N TYR A 134 -0.11 -13.97 3.18
CA TYR A 134 -1.07 -14.09 4.28
C TYR A 134 -0.57 -13.35 5.53
N PHE A 135 0.68 -13.61 5.92
CA PHE A 135 1.28 -12.97 7.09
C PHE A 135 1.36 -11.44 6.97
N GLN A 136 1.80 -10.94 5.81
CA GLN A 136 1.91 -9.50 5.59
C GLN A 136 0.54 -8.82 5.51
N ASN A 137 -0.48 -9.48 4.94
CA ASN A 137 -1.84 -8.95 4.96
C ASN A 137 -2.45 -8.97 6.36
N LEU A 138 -2.15 -9.99 7.18
CA LEU A 138 -2.56 -10.00 8.58
C LEU A 138 -1.97 -8.80 9.32
N ILE A 139 -0.67 -8.55 9.17
CA ILE A 139 -0.01 -7.36 9.73
C ILE A 139 -0.68 -6.07 9.23
N GLY A 140 -0.89 -5.96 7.92
CA GLY A 140 -1.52 -4.80 7.30
C GLY A 140 -2.95 -4.55 7.82
N LYS A 141 -3.77 -5.60 7.95
CA LYS A 141 -5.12 -5.53 8.53
C LYS A 141 -5.06 -5.04 9.97
N THR A 142 -4.17 -5.62 10.77
CA THR A 142 -4.01 -5.22 12.17
C THR A 142 -3.58 -3.77 12.30
N ILE A 143 -2.59 -3.31 11.51
CA ILE A 143 -2.22 -1.89 11.48
C ILE A 143 -3.42 -1.04 11.10
N TYR A 144 -4.10 -1.38 10.00
CA TYR A 144 -5.22 -0.60 9.50
C TYR A 144 -6.32 -0.47 10.54
N MET A 145 -6.72 -1.57 11.18
CA MET A 145 -7.69 -1.56 12.27
C MET A 145 -7.22 -0.74 13.46
N LEU A 146 -5.94 -0.85 13.85
CA LEU A 146 -5.40 -0.02 14.94
C LEU A 146 -5.43 1.47 14.59
N THR A 147 -5.03 1.83 13.36
CA THR A 147 -5.09 3.23 12.90
C THR A 147 -6.53 3.74 12.84
N ASP A 148 -7.44 2.98 12.24
CA ASP A 148 -8.80 3.42 11.93
C ASP A 148 -9.71 3.39 13.16
N SER A 149 -9.60 2.35 14.00
CA SER A 149 -10.45 2.16 15.17
C SER A 149 -9.92 2.83 16.44
N PHE A 150 -8.61 3.07 16.55
CA PHE A 150 -8.02 3.59 17.80
C PHE A 150 -7.23 4.90 17.62
N LEU A 151 -6.34 5.00 16.63
CA LEU A 151 -5.47 6.17 16.51
C LEU A 151 -6.21 7.40 15.96
N LEU A 152 -6.96 7.25 14.87
CA LEU A 152 -7.66 8.34 14.20
C LEU A 152 -8.86 8.91 14.99
N PRO A 153 -9.70 8.09 15.66
CA PRO A 153 -10.83 8.61 16.42
C PRO A 153 -10.45 9.26 17.75
N SER A 154 -9.26 8.94 18.28
CA SER A 154 -8.82 9.43 19.59
C SER A 154 -8.07 10.75 19.49
N THR A 155 -8.71 11.84 19.95
CA THR A 155 -8.11 13.18 20.00
C THR A 155 -6.84 13.23 20.85
N GLY A 156 -6.81 12.50 21.98
CA GLY A 156 -5.66 12.45 22.87
C GLY A 156 -4.45 11.75 22.25
N ILE A 157 -4.68 10.62 21.58
CA ILE A 157 -3.61 9.89 20.88
C ILE A 157 -3.11 10.69 19.67
N SER A 158 -4.02 11.29 18.90
CA SER A 158 -3.68 12.16 17.78
C SER A 158 -2.84 13.36 18.21
N TYR A 159 -3.20 14.01 19.32
CA TYR A 159 -2.41 15.10 19.90
C TYR A 159 -1.02 14.63 20.37
N PHE A 160 -0.95 13.49 21.04
CA PHE A 160 0.33 12.91 21.46
C PHE A 160 1.24 12.62 20.26
N LEU A 161 0.74 11.96 19.23
CA LEU A 161 1.48 11.66 18.00
C LEU A 161 1.96 12.94 17.32
N LEU A 162 1.08 13.95 17.18
CA LEU A 162 1.44 15.25 16.62
C LEU A 162 2.56 15.92 17.43
N SER A 163 2.46 15.90 18.76
CA SER A 163 3.48 16.49 19.63
C SER A 163 4.85 15.81 19.46
N LYS A 164 4.85 14.49 19.24
CA LYS A 164 6.08 13.72 18.98
C LYS A 164 6.64 14.01 17.59
N PHE A 165 5.81 14.11 16.55
CA PHE A 165 6.25 14.51 15.22
C PHE A 165 6.86 15.91 15.22
N VAL A 166 6.27 16.87 15.94
CA VAL A 166 6.82 18.23 16.08
C VAL A 166 8.19 18.20 16.78
N LYS A 167 8.37 17.35 17.80
CA LYS A 167 9.67 17.16 18.46
C LYS A 167 10.70 16.53 17.53
N GLU A 168 10.34 15.48 16.80
CA GLU A 168 11.23 14.81 15.85
C GLU A 168 11.64 15.71 14.67
N LYS A 169 10.81 16.69 14.28
CA LYS A 169 11.17 17.65 13.23
C LYS A 169 12.45 18.42 13.53
N LYS A 170 12.82 18.56 14.81
CA LYS A 170 14.06 19.21 15.26
C LYS A 170 15.28 18.28 15.22
N LEU A 171 15.09 16.98 15.04
CA LEU A 171 16.15 15.98 14.95
C LEU A 171 16.64 15.85 13.51
N GLU A 172 17.86 15.31 13.34
CA GLU A 172 18.35 14.89 12.03
C GLU A 172 17.45 13.81 11.41
N PRO A 173 17.30 13.76 10.07
CA PRO A 173 16.38 12.85 9.39
C PRO A 173 16.50 11.37 9.79
N GLU A 174 17.71 10.90 10.12
CA GLU A 174 18.00 9.55 10.59
C GLU A 174 17.48 9.23 11.99
N LYS A 175 17.30 10.23 12.83
CA LYS A 175 16.80 10.07 14.21
C LYS A 175 15.28 10.21 14.32
N ARG A 176 14.58 10.46 13.21
CA ARG A 176 13.12 10.65 13.15
C ARG A 176 12.38 9.31 13.02
N ILE A 177 12.53 8.45 14.01
CA ILE A 177 12.08 7.05 13.97
C ILE A 177 10.55 6.96 13.84
N LEU A 178 9.79 7.73 14.62
CA LEU A 178 8.34 7.72 14.57
C LEU A 178 7.83 8.29 13.23
N THR A 179 8.45 9.37 12.75
CA THR A 179 8.13 10.00 11.46
C THR A 179 8.37 9.01 10.32
N ARG A 180 9.51 8.31 10.33
CA ARG A 180 9.82 7.26 9.34
C ARG A 180 8.85 6.10 9.42
N PHE A 181 8.55 5.61 10.61
CA PHE A 181 7.59 4.52 10.79
C PHE A 181 6.19 4.90 10.28
N ALA A 182 5.70 6.09 10.63
CA ALA A 182 4.43 6.60 10.11
C ALA A 182 4.47 6.77 8.59
N TRP A 183 5.60 7.23 8.04
CA TRP A 183 5.81 7.33 6.60
C TRP A 183 5.81 5.97 5.91
N ASP A 184 6.42 4.95 6.51
CA ASP A 184 6.43 3.59 5.98
C ASP A 184 5.04 2.95 6.01
N ILE A 185 4.23 3.26 7.03
CA ILE A 185 2.83 2.85 7.10
C ILE A 185 2.02 3.54 5.99
N LEU A 186 2.28 4.82 5.71
CA LEU A 186 1.48 5.62 4.78
C LEU A 186 1.87 5.44 3.30
N ILE A 187 3.17 5.32 3.01
CA ILE A 187 3.73 5.34 1.65
C ILE A 187 4.14 3.95 1.20
N GLY A 188 4.53 3.12 2.15
CA GLY A 188 4.98 1.78 1.87
C GLY A 188 6.35 1.63 1.24
N LYS A 189 7.30 2.43 1.72
CA LYS A 189 8.70 2.32 1.29
C LYS A 189 9.33 0.96 1.62
N GLU A 190 8.83 0.23 2.61
CA GLU A 190 9.35 -1.08 3.03
C GLU A 190 8.24 -2.04 3.51
N PRO A 191 8.47 -3.37 3.56
CA PRO A 191 7.53 -4.32 4.14
C PRO A 191 7.25 -4.03 5.62
N PHE A 192 5.98 -4.12 6.06
CA PHE A 192 5.61 -3.77 7.44
C PHE A 192 6.39 -4.51 8.51
N SER A 193 6.70 -5.80 8.29
CA SER A 193 7.49 -6.57 9.25
C SER A 193 8.87 -5.96 9.50
N ARG A 194 9.49 -5.33 8.49
CA ARG A 194 10.77 -4.64 8.65
C ARG A 194 10.58 -3.30 9.35
N SER A 195 9.59 -2.51 8.93
CA SER A 195 9.28 -1.23 9.58
C SER A 195 8.96 -1.40 11.08
N PHE A 196 8.24 -2.45 11.45
CA PHE A 196 7.96 -2.77 12.85
C PHE A 196 9.22 -3.13 13.64
N VAL A 197 10.03 -4.05 13.12
CA VAL A 197 11.27 -4.46 13.79
C VAL A 197 12.19 -3.26 13.99
N ARG A 198 12.32 -2.39 12.99
CA ARG A 198 13.11 -1.17 13.08
C ARG A 198 12.56 -0.21 14.14
N PHE A 199 11.25 0.06 14.12
CA PHE A 199 10.61 0.94 15.10
C PHE A 199 10.85 0.48 16.55
N PHE A 200 10.72 -0.81 16.83
CA PHE A 200 10.96 -1.36 18.17
C PHE A 200 12.44 -1.45 18.55
N ARG A 201 13.36 -1.48 17.58
CA ARG A 201 14.80 -1.43 17.83
C ARG A 201 15.33 -0.02 18.03
N GLY A 202 14.60 0.99 17.53
CA GLY A 202 15.05 2.38 17.56
C GLY A 202 16.09 2.72 16.50
N ASP A 203 16.14 1.94 15.41
CA ASP A 203 17.06 2.13 14.27
C ASP A 203 16.39 2.84 13.08
#